data_AF-A0A7C5NXL8-F1
#
_entry.id   AF-A0A7C5NXL8-F1
#
_cell.length_a   1.000
_cell.length_b   1.000
_cell.length_c   1.000
_cell.angle_alpha   90.00
_cell.angle_beta   90.00
_cell.angle_gamma   90.00
#
_symmetry.space_group_name_H-M   'P 1'
#
loop_
_entity.id
_entity.type
_entity.pdbx_description
1 polymer ?
#
loop_
_entity_poly.entity_id
_entity_poly.type
_entity_poly.pdbx_seq_one_letter_code
_entity_poly.pdbx_strand_id
1 'polypeptide(L)'
;MSAIRQFLILSQLASFETIRQPVVILLVISCVVLTGAVPVLLNFDFGEEGKITRDAGLALYFVTGLFVAGYGACLSFGREIRSGTAQVVLSKPVNRDVFFLSRFVGILFVIICFSYIMLIAILMA
;
A
#
# COMPACT_ATOMS: atom_id res chain seq x y z
N MET A 1 -4.81 -4.75 29.66
CA MET A 1 -4.99 -3.83 28.50
C MET A 1 -6.14 -4.39 27.66
N SER A 2 -7.16 -3.59 27.36
CA SER A 2 -8.29 -4.03 26.51
C SER A 2 -7.79 -4.59 25.17
N ALA A 3 -8.36 -5.71 24.71
CA ALA A 3 -8.03 -6.37 23.45
C ALA A 3 -8.08 -5.40 22.24
N ILE A 4 -8.99 -4.43 22.27
CA ILE A 4 -9.14 -3.38 21.26
C ILE A 4 -7.88 -2.51 21.16
N ARG A 5 -7.26 -2.20 22.30
CA ARG A 5 -6.07 -1.34 22.34
C ARG A 5 -4.84 -2.06 21.79
N GLN A 6 -4.73 -3.37 22.04
CA GLN A 6 -3.68 -4.21 21.46
C GLN A 6 -3.84 -4.32 19.94
N PHE A 7 -5.07 -4.55 19.47
CA PHE A 7 -5.38 -4.61 18.05
C PHE A 7 -4.94 -3.34 17.31
N LEU A 8 -5.31 -2.16 17.81
CA LEU A 8 -4.95 -0.87 17.21
C LEU A 8 -3.44 -0.64 17.17
N ILE A 9 -2.72 -1.00 18.23
CA ILE A 9 -1.26 -0.84 18.27
C ILE A 9 -0.58 -1.75 17.26
N LEU A 10 -1.02 -3.01 17.16
CA LEU A 10 -0.48 -3.98 16.21
C LEU A 10 -0.76 -3.56 14.77
N SER A 11 -1.96 -3.05 14.47
CA SER A 11 -2.29 -2.57 13.13
C SER A 11 -1.46 -1.35 12.74
N GLN A 12 -1.29 -0.38 13.65
CA GLN A 12 -0.45 0.79 13.42
C GLN A 12 0.99 0.39 13.16
N LEU A 13 1.53 -0.53 13.97
CA LEU A 13 2.88 -1.02 13.79
C LEU A 13 3.05 -1.69 12.42
N ALA A 14 2.10 -2.54 12.02
CA ALA A 14 2.13 -3.19 10.71
C ALA A 14 2.09 -2.16 9.57
N SER A 15 1.24 -1.12 9.64
CA SER A 15 1.21 -0.05 8.64
C SER A 15 2.54 0.68 8.53
N PHE A 16 3.14 1.08 9.66
CA PHE A 16 4.44 1.76 9.66
C PHE A 16 5.56 0.85 9.16
N GLU A 17 5.52 -0.44 9.48
CA GLU A 17 6.49 -1.40 8.96
C GLU A 17 6.41 -1.50 7.42
N THR A 18 5.21 -1.56 6.86
CA THR A 18 5.01 -1.62 5.40
C THR A 18 5.42 -0.30 4.72
N ILE A 19 5.01 0.85 5.26
CA ILE A 19 5.34 2.17 4.68
C ILE A 19 6.85 2.41 4.66
N ARG A 20 7.58 1.96 5.69
CA ARG A 20 9.03 2.17 5.79
C ARG A 20 9.85 1.25 4.91
N GLN A 21 9.21 0.35 4.14
CA GLN A 21 9.94 -0.50 3.22
C GLN A 21 10.35 0.29 1.98
N PRO A 22 11.64 0.28 1.61
CA PRO A 22 12.14 1.06 0.48
C PRO A 22 11.41 0.71 -0.82
N VAL A 23 11.03 -0.56 -1.01
CA VAL A 23 10.30 -1.02 -2.20
C VAL A 23 8.93 -0.33 -2.33
N VAL A 24 8.17 -0.22 -1.23
CA VAL A 24 6.85 0.44 -1.24
C VAL A 24 7.01 1.93 -1.56
N ILE A 25 8.00 2.59 -0.97
CA ILE A 25 8.31 4.01 -1.24
C ILE A 25 8.69 4.21 -2.71
N LEU A 26 9.56 3.37 -3.25
CA LEU A 26 9.98 3.44 -4.66
C LEU A 26 8.82 3.21 -5.62
N LEU A 27 7.92 2.26 -5.32
CA LEU A 27 6.72 2.01 -6.12
C LEU A 27 5.78 3.22 -6.11
N VAL A 28 5.53 3.83 -4.95
CA VAL A 28 4.66 5.01 -4.85
C VAL A 28 5.25 6.19 -5.62
N ILE A 29 6.53 6.50 -5.42
CA ILE A 29 7.20 7.62 -6.10
C ILE A 29 7.22 7.40 -7.61
N SER A 30 7.62 6.22 -8.08
CA SER A 30 7.66 5.92 -9.51
C SER A 30 6.28 6.04 -10.16
N CYS A 31 5.23 5.56 -9.50
CA CYS A 31 3.86 5.68 -10.01
C CYS A 31 3.40 7.14 -10.12
N VAL A 32 3.65 7.97 -9.09
CA VAL A 32 3.31 9.41 -9.10
C VAL A 32 4.08 10.16 -10.19
N VAL A 33 5.38 9.91 -10.32
CA VAL A 33 6.23 10.53 -11.35
C VAL A 33 5.77 10.13 -12.76
N LEU A 34 5.49 8.84 -12.99
CA LEU A 34 5.00 8.37 -14.28
C LEU A 34 3.66 9.00 -14.62
N THR A 35 2.73 9.06 -13.68
CA THR A 35 1.40 9.66 -13.88
C THR A 35 1.49 11.15 -14.21
N GLY A 36 2.36 11.89 -13.52
CA GLY A 36 2.62 13.30 -13.86
C GLY A 36 3.37 13.50 -15.18
N ALA A 37 4.13 12.50 -15.64
CA ALA A 37 4.80 12.54 -16.94
C ALA A 37 3.87 12.21 -18.11
N VAL A 38 2.77 11.48 -17.88
CA VAL A 38 1.78 11.12 -18.91
C VAL A 38 1.31 12.32 -19.74
N PRO A 39 0.84 13.45 -19.18
CA PRO A 39 0.38 14.58 -20.00
C PRO A 39 1.50 15.16 -20.87
N VAL A 40 2.74 15.22 -20.36
CA VAL A 40 3.90 15.71 -21.13
C VAL A 40 4.23 14.77 -22.29
N LEU A 41 4.16 13.46 -22.06
CA LEU A 41 4.51 12.42 -23.04
C LEU A 41 3.41 12.17 -24.07
N LEU A 42 2.13 12.30 -23.67
CA LEU A 42 0.95 11.98 -24.46
C LEU A 42 0.15 13.22 -24.88
N ASN A 43 0.81 14.38 -25.01
CA ASN A 43 0.27 15.61 -25.60
C ASN A 43 0.00 15.46 -27.11
N PHE A 44 -0.69 14.41 -27.50
CA PHE A 44 -1.23 14.20 -28.83
C PHE A 44 -2.67 14.65 -28.83
N ASP A 45 -2.97 15.61 -29.69
CA ASP A 45 -4.30 16.20 -29.87
C ASP A 45 -5.22 15.18 -30.58
N PHE A 46 -5.73 14.22 -29.80
CA PHE A 46 -6.63 13.17 -30.30
C PHE A 46 -8.10 13.61 -30.37
N GLY A 47 -8.41 14.89 -30.12
CA GLY A 47 -9.78 15.41 -30.11
C GLY A 47 -10.64 14.99 -28.90
N GLU A 48 -10.10 14.14 -28.00
CA GLU A 48 -10.65 13.87 -26.67
C GLU A 48 -9.70 14.44 -25.60
N GLU A 49 -10.03 15.63 -25.07
CA GLU A 49 -9.20 16.32 -24.08
C GLU A 49 -9.04 15.47 -22.79
N GLY A 50 -7.80 15.08 -22.48
CA GLY A 50 -7.41 14.50 -21.19
C GLY A 50 -7.90 13.08 -20.87
N LYS A 51 -8.71 12.45 -21.73
CA LYS A 51 -9.24 11.09 -21.50
C LYS A 51 -8.13 10.04 -21.46
N ILE A 52 -7.21 10.09 -22.42
CA ILE A 52 -6.06 9.16 -22.51
C ILE A 52 -5.14 9.30 -21.29
N THR A 53 -4.92 10.53 -20.83
CA THR A 53 -4.11 10.82 -19.64
C THR A 53 -4.72 10.19 -18.39
N ARG A 54 -6.03 10.34 -18.19
CA ARG A 54 -6.74 9.75 -17.05
C ARG A 54 -6.76 8.23 -17.09
N ASP A 55 -7.00 7.65 -18.26
CA ASP A 55 -7.05 6.20 -18.41
C ASP A 55 -5.67 5.56 -18.15
N ALA A 56 -4.60 6.18 -18.66
CA ALA A 56 -3.23 5.79 -18.36
C ALA A 56 -2.90 5.93 -16.86
N GLY A 57 -3.33 7.01 -16.21
CA GLY A 57 -3.16 7.20 -14.76
C GLY A 57 -3.89 6.13 -13.93
N LEU A 58 -5.11 5.76 -14.31
CA LEU A 58 -5.88 4.68 -13.67
C LEU A 58 -5.23 3.31 -13.89
N ALA A 59 -4.69 3.05 -15.09
CA ALA A 59 -3.96 1.82 -15.39
C ALA A 59 -2.68 1.70 -14.53
N LEU A 60 -1.90 2.78 -14.41
CA LEU A 60 -0.71 2.83 -13.55
C LEU A 60 -1.08 2.63 -12.06
N TYR A 61 -2.16 3.27 -11.61
CA TYR A 61 -2.68 3.07 -10.26
C TYR A 61 -3.02 1.60 -9.99
N PHE A 62 -3.72 0.94 -10.92
CA PHE A 62 -4.15 -0.44 -10.75
C PHE A 62 -2.96 -1.39 -10.67
N VAL A 63 -2.01 -1.28 -11.61
CA VAL A 63 -0.81 -2.13 -11.66
C VAL A 63 0.04 -1.92 -10.41
N THR A 64 0.36 -0.67 -10.07
CA THR A 64 1.23 -0.38 -8.92
C THR A 64 0.54 -0.70 -7.60
N GLY A 65 -0.77 -0.46 -7.49
CA GLY A 65 -1.57 -0.84 -6.33
C GLY A 65 -1.55 -2.35 -6.07
N LEU A 66 -1.62 -3.17 -7.13
CA LEU A 66 -1.48 -4.61 -7.03
C LEU A 66 -0.10 -5.01 -6.47
N PHE A 67 0.98 -4.38 -6.96
CA PHE A 67 2.33 -4.64 -6.45
C PHE A 67 2.49 -4.23 -4.98
N VAL A 68 1.97 -3.06 -4.57
CA VAL A 68 2.00 -2.61 -3.17
C VAL A 68 1.23 -3.56 -2.26
N ALA A 69 0.03 -3.99 -2.66
CA ALA A 69 -0.78 -4.93 -1.90
C ALA A 69 -0.11 -6.31 -1.77
N GLY A 70 0.33 -6.88 -2.89
CA GLY A 70 0.98 -8.19 -2.92
C GLY A 70 2.29 -8.22 -2.15
N TYR A 71 3.16 -7.23 -2.38
CA TYR A 71 4.44 -7.13 -1.66
C TYR A 71 4.23 -6.86 -0.17
N GLY A 72 3.29 -5.97 0.18
CA GLY A 72 2.92 -5.68 1.56
C GLY A 72 2.46 -6.92 2.31
N ALA A 73 1.61 -7.76 1.69
CA ALA A 73 1.20 -9.04 2.26
C ALA A 73 2.38 -10.01 2.42
N CYS A 74 3.13 -10.26 1.35
CA CYS A 74 4.26 -11.17 1.36
C CYS A 74 5.30 -10.82 2.42
N LEU A 75 5.59 -9.53 2.60
CA LEU A 75 6.64 -9.12 3.53
C LEU A 75 6.16 -9.11 4.99
N SER A 76 4.88 -8.77 5.21
CA SER A 76 4.25 -8.81 6.53
C SER A 76 4.18 -10.24 7.08
N PHE A 77 3.92 -11.25 6.24
CA PHE A 77 3.94 -12.67 6.63
C PHE A 77 5.34 -13.29 6.56
N GLY A 78 6.10 -12.99 5.50
CA GLY A 78 7.37 -13.65 5.22
C GLY A 78 8.46 -13.36 6.25
N ARG A 79 8.52 -12.14 6.80
CA ARG A 79 9.49 -11.82 7.87
C ARG A 79 9.23 -12.61 9.14
N GLU A 80 7.97 -12.80 9.51
CA GLU A 80 7.62 -13.47 10.77
C GLU A 80 7.76 -14.98 10.70
N ILE A 81 7.44 -15.56 9.55
CA ILE A 81 7.65 -16.99 9.29
C ILE A 81 9.15 -17.28 9.31
N ARG A 82 9.98 -16.45 8.65
CA ARG A 82 11.42 -16.70 8.52
C ARG A 82 12.23 -16.43 9.79
N SER A 83 11.78 -15.49 10.62
CA SER A 83 12.51 -15.11 11.85
C SER A 83 12.09 -15.91 13.09
N GLY A 84 11.09 -16.80 12.99
CA GLY A 84 10.56 -17.55 14.13
C GLY A 84 9.83 -16.68 15.17
N THR A 85 9.74 -15.36 14.96
CA THR A 85 9.10 -14.42 15.88
C THR A 85 7.59 -14.58 15.95
N ALA A 86 6.96 -15.20 14.94
CA ALA A 86 5.54 -15.58 15.04
C ALA A 86 5.27 -16.42 16.30
N GLN A 87 6.17 -17.34 16.64
CA GLN A 87 6.05 -18.19 17.84
C GLN A 87 6.32 -17.40 19.13
N VAL A 88 7.28 -16.45 19.10
CA VAL A 88 7.62 -15.59 20.24
C VAL A 88 6.51 -14.58 20.55
N VAL A 89 5.86 -14.02 19.54
CA VAL A 89 4.73 -13.09 19.71
C VAL A 89 3.48 -13.83 20.20
N LEU A 90 3.24 -15.06 19.71
CA LEU A 90 2.18 -15.94 20.22
C LEU A 90 2.45 -16.47 21.64
N SER A 91 3.67 -16.31 22.15
CA SER A 91 4.00 -16.62 23.55
C SER A 91 3.47 -15.55 24.51
N LYS A 92 3.12 -14.35 24.01
CA LYS A 92 2.33 -13.34 24.72
C LYS A 92 0.84 -13.67 24.54
N PRO A 93 -0.06 -13.35 25.50
CA PRO A 93 -1.47 -13.72 25.45
C PRO A 93 -2.23 -12.90 24.40
N VAL A 94 -1.95 -13.14 23.13
CA VAL A 94 -2.57 -12.50 21.96
C VAL A 94 -3.21 -13.59 21.13
N ASN A 95 -4.54 -13.49 20.95
CA ASN A 95 -5.28 -14.44 20.12
C ASN A 95 -4.77 -14.38 18.67
N ARG A 96 -4.60 -15.56 18.05
CA ARG A 96 -4.13 -15.71 16.65
C ARG A 96 -4.96 -14.89 15.66
N ASP A 97 -6.27 -14.85 15.87
CA ASP A 97 -7.21 -14.15 14.96
C ASP A 97 -7.03 -12.63 15.03
N VAL A 98 -6.80 -12.09 16.23
CA VAL A 98 -6.57 -10.65 16.45
C VAL A 98 -5.28 -10.22 15.76
N PHE A 99 -4.25 -11.05 15.83
CA PHE A 99 -2.98 -10.81 15.15
C PHE A 99 -3.13 -10.77 13.63
N PHE A 100 -3.80 -11.77 13.06
CA PHE A 100 -4.04 -11.83 11.61
C PHE A 100 -4.89 -10.65 11.10
N LEU A 101 -6.01 -10.36 11.77
CA LEU A 101 -6.86 -9.21 11.39
C LEU A 101 -6.11 -7.89 11.53
N SER A 102 -5.27 -7.72 12.56
CA SER A 102 -4.55 -6.46 12.77
C SER A 102 -3.58 -6.16 11.62
N ARG A 103 -2.92 -7.19 11.08
CA ARG A 103 -2.06 -7.06 9.90
C ARG A 103 -2.81 -6.73 8.64
N PHE A 104 -3.92 -7.42 8.40
CA PHE A 104 -4.77 -7.16 7.26
C PHE A 104 -5.26 -5.71 7.25
N VAL A 105 -5.75 -5.22 8.39
CA VAL A 105 -6.16 -3.82 8.56
C VAL A 105 -4.97 -2.87 8.38
N GLY A 106 -3.79 -3.23 8.89
CA GLY A 106 -2.58 -2.44 8.72
C GLY A 106 -2.19 -2.26 7.24
N ILE A 107 -2.23 -3.32 6.44
CA ILE A 107 -1.93 -3.29 4.99
C ILE A 107 -3.03 -2.55 4.23
N LEU A 108 -4.31 -2.78 4.56
CA LEU A 108 -5.43 -2.05 3.97
C LEU A 108 -5.27 -0.54 4.15
N PHE A 109 -4.87 -0.10 5.35
CA PHE A 109 -4.63 1.32 5.60
C PHE A 109 -3.55 1.89 4.68
N VAL A 110 -2.47 1.15 4.42
CA VAL A 110 -1.41 1.57 3.47
C VAL A 110 -1.95 1.67 2.05
N ILE A 111 -2.76 0.71 1.61
CA ILE A 111 -3.38 0.72 0.27
C ILE A 111 -4.33 1.91 0.13
N ILE A 112 -5.11 2.24 1.16
CA ILE A 112 -6.01 3.40 1.17
C ILE A 112 -5.21 4.69 1.07
N CYS A 113 -4.12 4.84 1.85
CA CYS A 113 -3.24 6.00 1.76
C CYS A 113 -2.62 6.14 0.36
N PHE A 114 -2.13 5.04 -0.22
CA PHE A 114 -1.63 5.02 -1.59
C PHE A 114 -2.70 5.46 -2.60
N SER A 115 -3.92 4.93 -2.47
CA SER A 115 -5.05 5.31 -3.30
C SER A 115 -5.40 6.79 -3.21
N TYR A 116 -5.30 7.38 -2.02
CA TYR A 116 -5.57 8.79 -1.82
C TYR A 116 -4.51 9.68 -2.50
N ILE A 117 -3.23 9.32 -2.37
CA ILE A 117 -2.13 10.01 -3.07
C ILE A 117 -2.34 9.93 -4.58
N MET A 118 -2.74 8.76 -5.09
CA MET A 118 -2.93 8.56 -6.52
C MET A 118 -4.15 9.28 -7.06
N LEU A 119 -5.22 9.35 -6.28
CA LEU A 119 -6.39 10.15 -6.62
C LEU A 119 -6.02 11.62 -6.82
N ILE A 120 -5.22 12.20 -5.91
CA ILE A 120 -4.75 13.59 -6.03
C ILE A 120 -3.86 13.74 -7.28
N ALA A 121 -2.93 12.81 -7.51
CA ALA A 121 -2.05 12.86 -8.67
C ALA A 121 -2.81 12.85 -10.00
N ILE A 122 -3.84 12.01 -10.13
CA ILE A 122 -4.68 11.91 -11.34
C ILE A 122 -5.57 13.16 -11.49
N LEU A 123 -6.01 13.78 -10.39
CA LEU A 123 -6.84 15.00 -10.44
C LEU A 123 -6.04 16.25 -10.84
N MET A 124 -4.72 16.25 -10.57
CA MET A 124 -3.81 17.33 -10.95
C MET A 124 -3.22 17.17 -12.36
N ALA A 125 -3.28 15.96 -12.94
CA ALA A 125 -2.81 15.64 -14.28
C ALA A 125 -3.89 15.91 -15.35
#